data_AF-A0AAD7ZW36-F1
#
_entry.id   AF-A0AAD7ZW36-F1
#
_cell.length_a   1.000
_cell.length_b   1.000
_cell.length_c   1.000
_cell.angle_alpha   90.00
_cell.angle_beta   90.00
_cell.angle_gamma   90.00
#
_symmetry.space_group_name_H-M   'P 1'
#
loop_
_entity.id
_entity.type
_entity.pdbx_description
1 polymer ?
#
loop_
_entity_poly.entity_id
_entity_poly.type
_entity_poly.pdbx_seq_one_letter_code
_entity_poly.pdbx_strand_id
1 'polypeptide(L)'
;MGKLLSLLARDDSNCCSPQKYDVFLDFENAQPTEGEQETFEEVQRVLRNSEPILEEIQCYKGAGKEIREAISTPTEEFQQRAWQAVMPLVSRLKRFYEFSTELELVVPKILFQLCSGPMTPTQHLETQQALVKQFAEILEFVLKFDEYKMKTPAIQNDFSYYRRTITRQRMSSHNGFEHQDTREVTNELANRMSLFYAHATPMLKVLKRGLIWKFF
;
A
#
# COMPACT_ATOMS: atom_id res chain seq x y z
N MET A 1 4.81 27.46 3.01
CA MET A 1 4.57 26.99 1.63
C MET A 1 3.10 27.15 1.21
N GLY A 2 2.64 28.36 0.89
CA GLY A 2 1.24 28.62 0.47
C GLY A 2 0.93 28.30 -1.01
N LYS A 3 1.63 27.35 -1.63
CA LYS A 3 1.59 27.12 -3.10
C LYS A 3 0.94 25.80 -3.54
N LEU A 4 0.67 24.86 -2.64
CA LEU A 4 0.12 23.55 -3.04
C LEU A 4 -1.34 23.66 -3.52
N LEU A 5 -2.16 24.50 -2.87
CA LEU A 5 -3.54 24.74 -3.31
C LEU A 5 -3.63 25.62 -4.57
N SER A 6 -2.68 26.53 -4.79
CA SER A 6 -2.59 27.30 -6.05
C SER A 6 -2.33 26.41 -7.27
N LEU A 7 -1.77 25.20 -7.07
CA LEU A 7 -1.58 24.21 -8.12
C LEU A 7 -2.85 23.41 -8.42
N LEU A 8 -3.74 23.21 -7.45
CA LEU A 8 -5.06 22.61 -7.68
C LEU A 8 -6.05 23.58 -8.34
N ALA A 9 -5.76 24.89 -8.27
CA ALA A 9 -6.62 25.96 -8.81
C ALA A 9 -6.26 26.39 -10.25
N ARG A 10 -5.40 25.66 -10.98
CA ARG A 10 -4.91 26.10 -12.29
C ARG A 10 -5.73 25.57 -13.48
N ASP A 11 -6.56 26.49 -13.99
CA ASP A 11 -6.94 26.76 -15.38
C ASP A 11 -7.14 25.56 -16.34
N ASP A 12 -8.40 25.16 -16.52
CA ASP A 12 -8.91 24.81 -17.85
C ASP A 12 -10.21 25.60 -18.11
N SER A 13 -10.07 26.54 -19.03
CA SER A 13 -11.08 27.47 -19.50
C SER A 13 -12.25 26.76 -20.22
N ASN A 14 -13.40 26.58 -19.55
CA ASN A 14 -14.73 26.87 -20.12
C ASN A 14 -15.88 26.68 -19.10
N CYS A 15 -16.71 27.73 -18.98
CA CYS A 15 -18.06 27.76 -18.37
C CYS A 15 -18.16 27.45 -16.86
N CYS A 16 -18.68 28.43 -16.10
CA CYS A 16 -18.85 28.48 -14.64
C CYS A 16 -17.63 29.06 -13.89
N SER A 17 -17.84 30.23 -13.29
CA SER A 17 -16.84 31.00 -12.53
C SER A 17 -16.06 30.14 -11.51
N PRO A 18 -14.72 30.14 -11.52
CA PRO A 18 -13.93 29.39 -10.56
C PRO A 18 -14.04 30.04 -9.19
N GLN A 19 -14.65 29.33 -8.23
CA GLN A 19 -14.59 29.71 -6.82
C GLN A 19 -13.12 29.61 -6.38
N LYS A 20 -12.49 30.76 -6.13
CA LYS A 20 -11.13 30.83 -5.63
C LYS A 20 -11.14 30.40 -4.16
N TYR A 21 -10.84 29.13 -3.90
CA TYR A 21 -10.70 28.61 -2.54
C TYR A 21 -9.35 29.07 -1.97
N ASP A 22 -9.36 30.18 -1.23
CA ASP A 22 -8.20 30.65 -0.46
C ASP A 22 -8.23 29.99 0.92
N VAL A 23 -7.73 28.75 1.00
CA VAL A 23 -7.68 27.96 2.23
C VAL A 23 -6.25 27.94 2.75
N PHE A 24 -6.08 28.26 4.03
CA PHE A 24 -4.79 28.13 4.70
C PHE A 24 -4.63 26.72 5.29
N LEU A 25 -3.53 26.04 4.97
CA LEU A 25 -3.18 24.71 5.50
C LEU A 25 -1.79 24.76 6.16
N ASP A 26 -1.74 24.56 7.47
CA ASP A 26 -0.51 24.45 8.25
C ASP A 26 -0.01 23.00 8.29
N PHE A 27 0.73 22.59 7.26
CA PHE A 27 1.33 21.26 7.21
C PHE A 27 2.50 21.08 8.20
N GLU A 28 3.03 22.16 8.78
CA GLU A 28 4.20 22.08 9.66
C GLU A 28 3.79 21.84 11.11
N ASN A 29 2.82 22.61 11.63
CA ASN A 29 2.51 22.63 13.05
C ASN A 29 1.08 22.17 13.40
N ALA A 30 0.26 21.76 12.42
CA ALA A 30 -1.10 21.29 12.70
C ALA A 30 -1.13 20.21 13.81
N GLN A 31 -1.93 20.48 14.84
CA GLN A 31 -2.21 19.56 15.94
C GLN A 31 -3.67 19.12 15.86
N PRO A 32 -3.98 17.87 16.22
CA PRO A 32 -5.36 17.41 16.28
C PRO A 32 -6.15 18.21 17.32
N THR A 33 -7.38 18.58 16.97
CA THR A 33 -8.38 19.01 17.94
C THR A 33 -8.86 17.83 18.79
N GLU A 34 -9.55 18.10 19.90
CA GLU A 34 -10.12 17.06 20.77
C GLU A 34 -11.03 16.08 20.01
N GLY A 35 -11.80 16.59 19.04
CA GLY A 35 -12.67 15.77 18.18
C GLY A 35 -11.91 14.93 17.14
N GLU A 36 -10.67 15.30 16.81
CA GLU A 36 -9.83 14.56 15.85
C GLU A 36 -8.97 13.50 16.52
N GLN A 37 -8.71 13.61 17.83
CA GLN A 37 -7.66 12.88 18.54
C GLN A 37 -7.68 11.37 18.31
N GLU A 38 -8.84 10.72 18.45
CA GLU A 38 -8.98 9.27 18.28
C GLU A 38 -8.61 8.83 16.85
N THR A 39 -9.19 9.51 15.84
CA THR A 39 -8.91 9.18 14.42
C THR A 39 -7.46 9.49 14.08
N PHE A 40 -6.93 10.61 14.58
CA PHE A 40 -5.56 11.03 14.35
C PHE A 40 -4.57 9.99 14.88
N GLU A 41 -4.75 9.49 16.09
CA GLU A 41 -3.86 8.50 16.70
C GLU A 41 -3.87 7.15 15.97
N GLU A 42 -5.04 6.69 15.53
CA GLU A 42 -5.16 5.47 14.75
C GLU A 42 -4.46 5.58 13.39
N VAL A 43 -4.70 6.68 12.67
CA VAL A 43 -4.07 6.94 11.37
C VAL A 43 -2.55 7.10 11.55
N GLN A 44 -2.11 7.81 12.60
CA GLN A 44 -0.70 8.00 12.88
C GLN A 44 0.02 6.67 13.15
N ARG A 45 -0.65 5.73 13.82
CA ARG A 45 -0.09 4.40 14.08
C ARG A 45 0.24 3.66 12.79
N VAL A 46 -0.63 3.75 11.80
CA VAL A 46 -0.40 3.18 10.46
C VAL A 46 0.70 3.97 9.76
N LEU A 47 0.58 5.30 9.67
CA LEU A 47 1.53 6.15 8.93
C LEU A 47 2.98 6.07 9.44
N ARG A 48 3.23 5.68 10.70
CA ARG A 48 4.60 5.42 11.21
C ARG A 48 5.39 4.42 10.36
N ASN A 49 4.72 3.51 9.67
CA ASN A 49 5.35 2.49 8.84
C ASN A 49 5.42 2.86 7.34
N SER A 50 4.92 4.02 6.93
CA SER A 50 4.87 4.40 5.51
C SER A 50 6.28 4.56 4.90
N GLU A 51 7.16 5.32 5.54
CA GLU A 51 8.50 5.60 5.02
C GLU A 51 9.38 4.33 4.94
N PRO A 52 9.49 3.49 5.98
CA PRO A 52 10.23 2.23 5.86
C PRO A 52 9.72 1.32 4.74
N ILE A 53 8.41 1.30 4.48
CA ILE A 53 7.82 0.52 3.39
C ILE A 53 8.19 1.11 2.02
N LEU A 54 8.18 2.44 1.88
CA LEU A 54 8.61 3.11 0.65
C LEU A 54 10.09 2.84 0.36
N GLU A 55 10.96 2.91 1.37
CA GLU A 55 12.39 2.59 1.23
C GLU A 55 12.59 1.13 0.79
N GLU A 56 11.85 0.19 1.39
CA GLU A 56 11.95 -1.23 1.07
C GLU A 56 11.51 -1.56 -0.36
N ILE A 57 10.40 -1.00 -0.84
CA ILE A 57 9.93 -1.25 -2.21
C ILE A 57 10.82 -0.55 -3.24
N GLN A 58 11.31 0.66 -2.93
CA GLN A 58 12.24 1.38 -3.80
C GLN A 58 13.55 0.59 -3.98
N CYS A 59 14.02 -0.09 -2.93
CA CYS A 59 15.22 -0.91 -2.96
C CYS A 59 14.98 -2.39 -3.35
N TYR A 60 13.80 -2.74 -3.86
CA TYR A 60 13.46 -4.12 -4.22
C TYR A 60 14.19 -4.57 -5.50
N LYS A 61 15.26 -5.36 -5.35
CA LYS A 61 16.09 -5.86 -6.47
C LYS A 61 15.51 -7.10 -7.16
N GLY A 62 14.77 -7.91 -6.41
CA GLY A 62 14.26 -9.21 -6.85
C GLY A 62 15.32 -10.33 -6.92
N ALA A 63 14.86 -11.55 -7.21
CA ALA A 63 15.70 -12.77 -7.27
C ALA A 63 15.79 -13.37 -8.70
N GLY A 64 15.69 -12.51 -9.72
CA GLY A 64 15.52 -12.94 -11.10
C GLY A 64 16.67 -13.78 -11.66
N LYS A 65 17.91 -13.57 -11.18
CA LYS A 65 19.07 -14.36 -11.61
C LYS A 65 18.95 -15.80 -11.10
N GLU A 66 18.77 -15.95 -9.80
CA GLU A 66 18.68 -17.23 -9.12
C GLU A 66 17.46 -18.03 -9.60
N ILE A 67 16.32 -17.36 -9.80
CA ILE A 67 15.12 -17.98 -10.38
C ILE A 67 15.38 -18.51 -11.79
N ARG A 68 16.07 -17.74 -12.65
CA ARG A 68 16.40 -18.19 -14.01
C ARG A 68 17.33 -19.40 -14.00
N GLU A 69 18.38 -19.37 -13.18
CA GLU A 69 19.32 -20.49 -13.00
C GLU A 69 18.57 -21.76 -12.56
N ALA A 70 17.67 -21.64 -11.56
CA ALA A 70 16.87 -22.76 -11.08
C ALA A 70 15.88 -23.31 -12.11
N ILE A 71 15.35 -22.47 -13.01
CA ILE A 71 14.44 -22.91 -14.08
C ILE A 71 15.21 -23.55 -15.24
N SER A 72 16.33 -22.96 -15.67
CA SER A 72 17.14 -23.48 -16.78
C SER A 72 17.87 -24.77 -16.42
N THR A 73 18.25 -24.92 -15.16
CA THR A 73 19.01 -26.06 -14.67
C THR A 73 18.44 -26.48 -13.32
N PRO A 74 17.45 -27.38 -13.29
CA PRO A 74 16.71 -27.71 -12.07
C PRO A 74 17.46 -28.71 -11.17
N THR A 75 18.68 -28.36 -10.74
CA THR A 75 19.42 -29.11 -9.71
C THR A 75 18.96 -28.68 -8.31
N GLU A 76 19.15 -29.55 -7.31
CA GLU A 76 18.82 -29.24 -5.91
C GLU A 76 19.54 -27.97 -5.43
N GLU A 77 20.81 -27.80 -5.78
CA GLU A 77 21.61 -26.62 -5.45
C GLU A 77 20.97 -25.32 -5.98
N PHE A 78 20.61 -25.27 -7.27
CA PHE A 78 20.04 -24.07 -7.86
C PHE A 78 18.62 -23.80 -7.33
N GLN A 79 17.82 -24.84 -7.08
CA GLN A 79 16.51 -24.69 -6.43
C GLN A 79 16.65 -24.11 -5.03
N GLN A 80 17.62 -24.57 -4.24
CA GLN A 80 17.85 -24.08 -2.88
C GLN A 80 18.36 -22.64 -2.87
N ARG A 81 19.27 -22.27 -3.79
CA ARG A 81 19.73 -20.88 -3.94
C ARG A 81 18.59 -19.93 -4.32
N ALA A 82 17.75 -20.31 -5.29
CA ALA A 82 16.57 -19.51 -5.64
C ALA A 82 15.59 -19.38 -4.47
N TRP A 83 15.36 -20.47 -3.74
CA TRP A 83 14.50 -20.45 -2.56
C TRP A 83 15.02 -19.50 -1.48
N GLN A 84 16.31 -19.59 -1.13
CA GLN A 84 16.95 -18.72 -0.14
C GLN A 84 16.92 -17.24 -0.53
N ALA A 85 17.04 -16.93 -1.83
CA ALA A 85 16.94 -15.56 -2.33
C ALA A 85 15.50 -15.02 -2.31
N VAL A 86 14.52 -15.87 -2.65
CA VAL A 86 13.11 -15.46 -2.77
C VAL A 86 12.41 -15.31 -1.42
N MET A 87 12.71 -16.16 -0.45
CA MET A 87 12.06 -16.14 0.87
C MET A 87 12.02 -14.77 1.55
N PRO A 88 13.15 -14.06 1.78
CA PRO A 88 13.12 -12.75 2.43
C PRO A 88 12.40 -11.69 1.60
N LEU A 89 12.38 -11.84 0.27
CA LEU A 89 11.63 -10.94 -0.61
C LEU A 89 10.13 -11.14 -0.43
N VAL A 90 9.67 -12.39 -0.33
CA VAL A 90 8.26 -12.72 -0.09
C VAL A 90 7.78 -12.22 1.27
N SER A 91 8.63 -12.28 2.31
CA SER A 91 8.33 -11.68 3.62
C SER A 91 8.08 -10.17 3.51
N ARG A 92 8.87 -9.45 2.71
CA ARG A 92 8.63 -8.01 2.43
C ARG A 92 7.32 -7.80 1.67
N LEU A 93 7.05 -8.62 0.65
CA LEU A 93 5.80 -8.56 -0.09
C LEU A 93 4.58 -8.81 0.81
N LYS A 94 4.71 -9.71 1.80
CA LYS A 94 3.67 -9.93 2.82
C LYS A 94 3.47 -8.68 3.66
N ARG A 95 4.55 -8.07 4.17
CA ARG A 95 4.49 -6.83 4.95
C ARG A 95 3.80 -5.69 4.19
N PHE A 96 4.11 -5.49 2.91
CA PHE A 96 3.46 -4.45 2.10
C PHE A 96 1.96 -4.71 1.93
N TYR A 97 1.57 -5.97 1.75
CA TYR A 97 0.16 -6.36 1.65
C TYR A 97 -0.56 -6.15 2.99
N GLU A 98 0.05 -6.53 4.11
CA GLU A 98 -0.51 -6.32 5.45
C GLU A 98 -0.70 -4.83 5.74
N PHE A 99 0.29 -4.00 5.40
CA PHE A 99 0.16 -2.54 5.50
C PHE A 99 -1.00 -2.00 4.66
N SER A 100 -1.22 -2.56 3.47
CA SER A 100 -2.35 -2.18 2.63
C SER A 100 -3.70 -2.49 3.32
N THR A 101 -3.78 -3.57 4.12
CA THR A 101 -4.98 -3.88 4.88
C THR A 101 -5.20 -2.93 6.06
N GLU A 102 -4.13 -2.45 6.70
CA GLU A 102 -4.20 -1.41 7.73
C GLU A 102 -4.70 -0.08 7.13
N LEU A 103 -4.18 0.31 5.96
CA LEU A 103 -4.67 1.48 5.21
C LEU A 103 -6.16 1.34 4.86
N GLU A 104 -6.61 0.17 4.39
CA GLU A 104 -8.01 -0.09 4.04
C GLU A 104 -8.96 0.16 5.23
N LEU A 105 -8.48 -0.04 6.47
CA LEU A 105 -9.26 0.16 7.69
C LEU A 105 -9.33 1.63 8.13
N VAL A 106 -8.25 2.39 7.98
CA VAL A 106 -8.20 3.78 8.48
C VAL A 106 -8.72 4.81 7.47
N VAL A 107 -8.64 4.51 6.16
CA VAL A 107 -9.12 5.41 5.10
C VAL A 107 -10.61 5.79 5.27
N PRO A 108 -11.54 4.87 5.53
CA PRO A 108 -12.93 5.25 5.76
C PRO A 108 -13.14 6.13 6.99
N LYS A 109 -12.29 5.99 8.03
CA LYS A 109 -12.43 6.76 9.29
C LYS A 109 -12.01 8.21 9.08
N ILE A 110 -10.86 8.44 8.43
CA ILE A 110 -10.39 9.79 8.14
C ILE A 110 -11.31 10.51 7.16
N LEU A 111 -11.83 9.81 6.14
CA LEU A 111 -12.80 10.36 5.20
C LEU A 111 -14.14 10.68 5.88
N PHE A 112 -14.58 9.83 6.81
CA PHE A 112 -15.79 10.12 7.58
C PHE A 112 -15.64 11.43 8.36
N GLN A 113 -14.50 11.67 9.01
CA GLN A 113 -14.23 12.92 9.73
C GLN A 113 -14.16 14.15 8.82
N LEU A 114 -13.57 14.02 7.62
CA LEU A 114 -13.33 15.13 6.70
C LEU A 114 -14.48 15.40 5.72
N CYS A 115 -15.49 14.53 5.65
CA CYS A 115 -16.55 14.61 4.64
C CYS A 115 -17.97 14.40 5.21
N SER A 116 -18.14 14.39 6.54
CA SER A 116 -19.45 14.18 7.17
C SER A 116 -19.86 15.35 8.05
N GLY A 117 -21.15 15.43 8.34
CA GLY A 117 -21.71 16.47 9.19
C GLY A 117 -22.12 17.73 8.40
N PRO A 118 -22.41 18.83 9.11
CA PRO A 118 -22.97 20.04 8.50
C PRO A 118 -21.91 20.97 7.89
N MET A 119 -20.62 20.67 8.08
CA MET A 119 -19.52 21.52 7.62
C MET A 119 -19.35 21.43 6.10
N THR A 120 -19.01 22.54 5.49
CA THR A 120 -18.60 22.59 4.08
C THR A 120 -17.18 22.02 3.91
N PRO A 121 -16.80 21.56 2.70
CA PRO A 121 -15.43 21.08 2.45
C PRO A 121 -14.35 22.10 2.86
N THR A 122 -14.56 23.39 2.57
CA THR A 122 -13.64 24.47 2.98
C THR A 122 -13.47 24.52 4.49
N GLN A 123 -14.57 24.42 5.25
CA GLN A 123 -14.51 24.43 6.72
C GLN A 123 -13.76 23.21 7.26
N HIS A 124 -14.01 22.01 6.71
CA HIS A 124 -13.23 20.82 7.08
C HIS A 124 -11.72 21.04 6.85
N LEU A 125 -11.35 21.61 5.70
CA LEU A 125 -9.96 21.91 5.38
C LEU A 125 -9.31 22.91 6.35
N GLU A 126 -10.07 23.93 6.79
CA GLU A 126 -9.55 24.99 7.67
C GLU A 126 -9.47 24.57 9.14
N THR A 127 -10.42 23.75 9.63
CA THR A 127 -10.54 23.44 11.06
C THR A 127 -9.96 22.08 11.46
N GLN A 128 -9.83 21.13 10.52
CA GLN A 128 -9.31 19.77 10.79
C GLN A 128 -7.95 19.54 10.11
N GLN A 129 -7.03 20.49 10.27
CA GLN A 129 -5.78 20.52 9.50
C GLN A 129 -4.88 19.31 9.77
N ALA A 130 -4.93 18.73 10.97
CA ALA A 130 -4.15 17.56 11.32
C ALA A 130 -4.59 16.32 10.54
N LEU A 131 -5.91 16.08 10.45
CA LEU A 131 -6.45 15.00 9.62
C LEU A 131 -6.26 15.28 8.12
N VAL A 132 -6.39 16.53 7.67
CA VAL A 132 -6.10 16.89 6.27
C VAL A 132 -4.64 16.56 5.90
N LYS A 133 -3.70 16.88 6.79
CA LYS A 133 -2.29 16.51 6.63
C LYS A 133 -2.10 15.01 6.52
N GLN A 134 -2.65 14.23 7.45
CA GLN A 134 -2.54 12.77 7.42
C GLN A 134 -3.18 12.18 6.15
N PHE A 135 -4.29 12.74 5.68
CA PHE A 135 -4.90 12.29 4.43
C PHE A 135 -3.98 12.55 3.22
N ALA A 136 -3.32 13.72 3.17
CA ALA A 136 -2.32 14.01 2.15
C ALA A 136 -1.13 13.05 2.21
N GLU A 137 -0.64 12.71 3.41
CA GLU A 137 0.44 11.72 3.61
C GLU A 137 0.04 10.31 3.13
N ILE A 138 -1.21 9.89 3.37
CA ILE A 138 -1.76 8.64 2.82
C ILE A 138 -1.72 8.67 1.28
N LEU A 139 -2.19 9.76 0.66
CA LEU A 139 -2.20 9.90 -0.80
C LEU A 139 -0.79 9.88 -1.39
N GLU A 140 0.16 10.60 -0.76
CA GLU A 140 1.56 10.60 -1.17
C GLU A 140 2.16 9.19 -1.10
N PHE A 141 1.93 8.47 0.00
CA PHE A 141 2.37 7.08 0.14
C PHE A 141 1.79 6.20 -0.97
N VAL A 142 0.47 6.26 -1.20
CA VAL A 142 -0.23 5.45 -2.20
C VAL A 142 0.39 5.65 -3.59
N LEU A 143 0.60 6.90 -3.99
CA LEU A 143 1.15 7.25 -5.29
C LEU A 143 2.61 6.80 -5.44
N LYS A 144 3.46 7.07 -4.43
CA LYS A 144 4.88 6.65 -4.46
C LYS A 144 5.02 5.13 -4.48
N PHE A 145 4.27 4.42 -3.64
CA PHE A 145 4.30 2.96 -3.60
C PHE A 145 3.93 2.37 -4.97
N ASP A 146 2.83 2.84 -5.56
CA ASP A 146 2.35 2.34 -6.84
C ASP A 146 3.32 2.69 -7.99
N GLU A 147 3.97 3.86 -7.95
CA GLU A 147 5.03 4.24 -8.88
C GLU A 147 6.22 3.28 -8.80
N TYR A 148 6.74 3.00 -7.60
CA TYR A 148 7.83 2.06 -7.39
C TYR A 148 7.45 0.65 -7.82
N LYS A 149 6.23 0.21 -7.50
CA LYS A 149 5.71 -1.09 -7.90
C LYS A 149 5.64 -1.22 -9.43
N MET A 150 5.14 -0.20 -10.14
CA MET A 150 5.02 -0.22 -11.59
C MET A 150 6.38 -0.32 -12.30
N LYS A 151 7.43 0.25 -11.69
CA LYS A 151 8.81 0.19 -12.20
C LYS A 151 9.53 -1.11 -11.84
N THR A 152 8.91 -2.00 -11.06
CA THR A 152 9.56 -3.20 -10.48
C THR A 152 8.86 -4.50 -10.89
N PRO A 153 9.05 -4.99 -12.13
CA PRO A 153 8.41 -6.21 -12.61
C PRO A 153 8.83 -7.47 -11.83
N ALA A 154 9.97 -7.44 -11.15
CA ALA A 154 10.48 -8.56 -10.35
C ALA A 154 9.49 -8.98 -9.24
N ILE A 155 8.71 -8.06 -8.67
CA ILE A 155 7.74 -8.34 -7.60
C ILE A 155 6.77 -9.46 -8.00
N GLN A 156 6.16 -9.38 -9.19
CA GLN A 156 5.21 -10.39 -9.64
C GLN A 156 5.91 -11.70 -10.01
N ASN A 157 7.11 -11.63 -10.58
CA ASN A 157 7.87 -12.80 -11.01
C ASN A 157 8.35 -13.64 -9.82
N ASP A 158 8.91 -12.98 -8.80
CA ASP A 158 9.39 -13.62 -7.58
C ASP A 158 8.22 -14.28 -6.83
N PHE A 159 7.11 -13.55 -6.67
CA PHE A 159 5.95 -14.09 -5.97
C PHE A 159 5.29 -15.27 -6.73
N SER A 160 5.25 -15.19 -8.06
CA SER A 160 4.78 -16.29 -8.90
C SER A 160 5.70 -17.51 -8.84
N TYR A 161 7.02 -17.32 -8.75
CA TYR A 161 7.96 -18.41 -8.52
C TYR A 161 7.73 -19.07 -7.15
N TYR A 162 7.64 -18.26 -6.09
CA TYR A 162 7.35 -18.74 -4.73
C TYR A 162 6.10 -19.63 -4.68
N ARG A 163 4.97 -19.15 -5.23
CA ARG A 163 3.71 -19.91 -5.26
C ARG A 163 3.86 -21.25 -5.99
N ARG A 164 4.53 -21.27 -7.15
CA ARG A 164 4.77 -22.51 -7.91
C ARG A 164 5.63 -23.50 -7.13
N THR A 165 6.65 -23.02 -6.42
CA THR A 165 7.55 -23.87 -5.63
C THR A 165 6.83 -24.49 -4.43
N ILE A 166 6.01 -23.74 -3.70
CA ILE A 166 5.22 -24.30 -2.59
C ILE A 166 4.21 -25.34 -3.08
N THR A 167 3.48 -25.05 -4.17
CA THR A 167 2.50 -26.00 -4.72
C THR A 167 3.18 -27.31 -5.12
N ARG A 168 4.35 -27.25 -5.78
CA ARG A 168 5.15 -28.43 -6.14
C ARG A 168 5.60 -29.22 -4.91
N GLN A 169 6.15 -28.54 -3.90
CA GLN A 169 6.58 -29.20 -2.66
C GLN A 169 5.43 -29.94 -1.98
N ARG A 170 4.23 -29.36 -1.93
CA ARG A 170 3.05 -30.03 -1.35
C ARG A 170 2.66 -31.30 -2.08
N MET A 171 2.71 -31.31 -3.42
CA MET A 171 2.43 -32.50 -4.22
C MET A 171 3.48 -33.60 -4.00
N SER A 172 4.75 -33.22 -3.84
CA SER A 172 5.84 -34.16 -3.55
C SER A 172 5.81 -34.70 -2.11
N SER A 173 5.33 -33.91 -1.15
CA SER A 173 5.26 -34.28 0.28
C SER A 173 4.04 -35.13 0.65
N HIS A 174 3.16 -35.49 -0.29
CA HIS A 174 2.04 -36.41 -0.02
C HIS A 174 2.48 -37.86 0.30
N ASN A 175 3.78 -38.13 0.41
CA ASN A 175 4.37 -39.38 0.91
C ASN A 175 4.78 -39.34 2.41
N GLY A 176 4.03 -38.65 3.27
CA GLY A 176 3.90 -39.09 4.67
C GLY A 176 4.75 -38.41 5.75
N PHE A 177 5.17 -37.15 5.59
CA PHE A 177 5.66 -36.36 6.74
C PHE A 177 5.01 -34.98 6.76
N GLU A 178 4.08 -34.80 7.70
CA GLU A 178 3.55 -33.50 8.11
C GLU A 178 4.68 -32.70 8.80
N HIS A 179 5.52 -32.04 8.00
CA HIS A 179 6.24 -30.89 8.55
C HIS A 179 5.20 -29.85 8.93
N GLN A 180 5.12 -29.53 10.23
CA GLN A 180 4.40 -28.36 10.75
C GLN A 180 4.62 -27.21 9.78
N ASP A 181 3.54 -26.62 9.28
CA ASP A 181 3.55 -25.57 8.25
C ASP A 181 4.19 -24.30 8.86
N THR A 182 5.52 -24.29 9.03
CA THR A 182 6.34 -23.12 9.45
C THR A 182 6.41 -22.08 8.33
N ARG A 183 5.46 -22.12 7.39
CA ARG A 183 5.40 -21.22 6.24
C ARG A 183 4.79 -19.91 6.67
N GLU A 184 5.52 -18.84 6.42
CA GLU A 184 5.10 -17.46 6.72
C GLU A 184 3.83 -17.04 5.94
N VAL A 185 3.53 -17.70 4.81
CA VAL A 185 2.39 -17.37 3.95
C VAL A 185 1.50 -18.59 3.71
N THR A 186 0.26 -18.54 4.20
CA THR A 186 -0.76 -19.55 3.92
C THR A 186 -1.22 -19.51 2.45
N ASN A 187 -1.86 -20.58 1.96
CA ASN A 187 -2.34 -20.61 0.57
C ASN A 187 -3.39 -19.52 0.31
N GLU A 188 -4.30 -19.32 1.26
CA GLU A 188 -5.32 -18.27 1.18
C GLU A 188 -4.69 -16.88 1.12
N LEU A 189 -3.74 -16.58 2.01
CA LEU A 189 -3.01 -15.32 2.00
C LEU A 189 -2.26 -15.12 0.67
N ALA A 190 -1.63 -16.17 0.16
CA ALA A 190 -0.92 -16.10 -1.12
C ALA A 190 -1.85 -15.77 -2.30
N ASN A 191 -3.09 -16.25 -2.28
CA ASN A 191 -4.09 -15.92 -3.31
C ASN A 191 -4.51 -14.45 -3.23
N ARG A 192 -4.75 -13.92 -2.03
CA ARG A 192 -5.08 -12.50 -1.83
C ARG A 192 -3.94 -11.58 -2.26
N MET A 193 -2.70 -11.90 -1.86
CA MET A 193 -1.50 -11.18 -2.27
C MET A 193 -1.31 -11.23 -3.80
N SER A 194 -1.60 -12.36 -4.45
CA SER A 194 -1.49 -12.46 -5.91
C SER A 194 -2.42 -11.49 -6.62
N LEU A 195 -3.67 -11.40 -6.15
CA LEU A 195 -4.65 -10.45 -6.69
C LEU A 195 -4.22 -9.00 -6.42
N PHE A 196 -3.64 -8.72 -5.25
CA PHE A 196 -3.08 -7.41 -4.93
C PHE A 196 -1.99 -7.01 -5.94
N TYR A 197 -0.94 -7.83 -6.09
CA TYR A 197 0.19 -7.49 -6.96
C TYR A 197 -0.09 -7.56 -8.47
N ALA A 198 -1.17 -8.23 -8.89
CA ALA A 198 -1.62 -8.25 -10.28
C ALA A 198 -2.09 -6.87 -10.78
N HIS A 199 -2.55 -5.99 -9.89
CA HIS A 199 -2.97 -4.63 -10.28
C HIS A 199 -1.79 -3.71 -10.49
N ALA A 200 -1.83 -2.85 -11.51
CA ALA A 200 -0.80 -1.83 -11.75
C ALA A 200 -0.63 -0.89 -10.55
N THR A 201 -1.75 -0.46 -9.95
CA THR A 201 -1.82 0.49 -8.83
C THR A 201 -2.52 -0.15 -7.62
N PRO A 202 -1.85 -1.10 -6.92
CA PRO A 202 -2.47 -1.88 -5.86
C PRO A 202 -2.91 -1.05 -4.64
N MET A 203 -2.13 -0.05 -4.22
CA MET A 203 -2.50 0.81 -3.09
C MET A 203 -3.63 1.77 -3.46
N LEU A 204 -3.65 2.29 -4.69
CA LEU A 204 -4.78 3.09 -5.17
C LEU A 204 -6.07 2.28 -5.24
N LYS A 205 -5.98 0.98 -5.57
CA LYS A 205 -7.15 0.09 -5.53
C LYS A 205 -7.68 -0.08 -4.11
N VAL A 206 -6.80 -0.18 -3.11
CA VAL A 206 -7.17 -0.22 -1.69
C VAL A 206 -7.90 1.07 -1.30
N LEU A 207 -7.35 2.24 -1.65
CA LEU A 207 -7.98 3.53 -1.39
C LEU A 207 -9.39 3.61 -2.00
N LYS A 208 -9.55 3.18 -3.25
CA LYS A 208 -10.85 3.12 -3.94
C LYS A 208 -11.86 2.22 -3.23
N ARG A 209 -11.44 1.07 -2.69
CA ARG A 209 -12.33 0.22 -1.91
C ARG A 209 -12.77 0.92 -0.64
N GLY A 210 -11.84 1.55 0.10
CA GLY A 210 -12.17 2.35 1.28
C GLY A 210 -13.21 3.46 1.01
N LEU A 211 -13.18 4.03 -0.20
CA LEU A 211 -14.14 5.06 -0.64
C LEU A 211 -15.54 4.50 -0.98
N ILE A 212 -15.64 3.32 -1.58
CA ILE A 212 -16.90 2.80 -2.13
C ILE A 212 -17.87 2.30 -1.05
N TRP A 213 -17.39 1.91 0.13
CA TRP A 213 -18.22 1.21 1.13
C TRP A 213 -19.07 2.09 2.06
N LYS A 214 -19.06 3.43 1.93
CA LYS A 214 -19.80 4.31 2.88
C LYS A 214 -20.53 5.53 2.29
N PHE A 215 -20.55 5.71 0.96
CA PHE A 215 -21.29 6.80 0.32
C PHE A 215 -22.52 6.33 -0.50
N PHE A 216 -22.90 5.06 -0.38
CA PHE A 216 -24.16 4.49 -0.88
C PHE A 216 -24.85 3.67 0.22
#